data_AF-A0A1A2H3T3-F1
#
_entry.id   AF-A0A1A2H3T3-F1
#
_cell.length_a   1.000
_cell.length_b   1.000
_cell.length_c   1.000
_cell.angle_alpha   90.00
_cell.angle_beta   90.00
_cell.angle_gamma   90.00
#
_symmetry.space_group_name_H-M   'P 1'
#
loop_
_entity.id
_entity.type
_entity.pdbx_description
1 polymer ?
#
loop_
_entity_poly.entity_id
_entity_poly.type
_entity_poly.pdbx_seq_one_letter_code
_entity_poly.pdbx_strand_id
1 'polypeptide(L)'
;MATTMCLMCGANFSARSDAIYCSPACRQKAHRARTAQRTAVLRESLRRGFGPAPADSAEATALRLSVATSVQRAREQVDRSRELCRDSERRLRESDAILRRRAPWLGN
;
A
#
# COMPACT_ATOMS: atom_id res chain seq x y z
N MET A 1 -12.10 -24.64 -54.59
CA MET A 1 -11.68 -24.20 -53.24
C MET A 1 -11.15 -22.78 -53.37
N ALA A 2 -11.59 -21.86 -52.50
CA ALA A 2 -11.10 -20.48 -52.53
C ALA A 2 -9.77 -20.37 -51.79
N THR A 3 -8.88 -19.53 -52.30
CA THR A 3 -7.62 -19.19 -51.63
C THR A 3 -7.85 -17.92 -50.82
N THR A 4 -7.54 -17.96 -49.53
CA THR A 4 -7.72 -16.85 -48.59
C THR A 4 -6.39 -16.55 -47.89
N MET A 5 -6.16 -15.28 -47.54
CA MET A 5 -4.94 -14.85 -46.84
C MET A 5 -5.12 -14.94 -45.32
N CYS A 6 -4.14 -15.51 -44.62
CA CYS A 6 -4.17 -15.59 -43.16
C CYS A 6 -3.87 -14.23 -42.51
N LEU A 7 -4.77 -13.76 -41.64
CA LEU A 7 -4.57 -12.49 -40.92
C LEU A 7 -3.41 -12.46 -39.91
N MET A 8 -2.79 -13.61 -39.60
CA MET A 8 -1.68 -13.66 -38.62
C MET A 8 -0.29 -13.80 -39.23
N CYS A 9 -0.18 -14.47 -40.38
CA CYS A 9 1.11 -14.71 -41.03
C CYS A 9 1.15 -14.23 -42.49
N GLY A 10 0.03 -13.78 -43.06
CA GLY A 10 -0.04 -13.33 -44.45
C GLY A 10 0.02 -14.45 -45.50
N ALA A 11 0.12 -15.72 -45.09
CA ALA A 11 0.18 -16.84 -46.03
C ALA A 11 -1.19 -17.08 -46.70
N ASN A 12 -1.16 -17.36 -48.01
CA ASN A 12 -2.31 -17.85 -48.74
C ASN A 12 -2.57 -19.32 -48.39
N PHE A 13 -3.82 -19.66 -48.08
CA PHE A 13 -4.21 -21.03 -47.75
C PHE A 13 -5.58 -21.36 -48.36
N SER A 14 -5.78 -22.65 -48.62
CA SER A 14 -7.05 -23.15 -49.15
C SER A 14 -7.99 -23.45 -48.00
N ALA A 15 -9.17 -22.83 -48.00
CA ALA A 15 -10.16 -23.04 -46.96
C ALA A 15 -11.59 -22.69 -47.40
N ARG A 16 -12.51 -22.81 -46.45
CA ARG A 16 -13.88 -22.30 -46.57
C ARG A 16 -13.87 -20.77 -46.58
N SER A 17 -14.91 -20.16 -47.14
CA SER A 17 -15.02 -18.71 -47.31
C SER A 17 -14.99 -17.90 -46.01
N ASP A 18 -15.29 -18.53 -44.87
CA ASP A 18 -15.28 -17.93 -43.53
C ASP A 18 -13.96 -18.14 -42.76
N ALA A 19 -12.99 -18.85 -43.34
CA ALA A 19 -11.75 -19.18 -42.65
C ALA A 19 -10.78 -17.98 -42.61
N ILE A 20 -10.41 -17.60 -41.38
CA ILE A 20 -9.59 -16.41 -41.11
C ILE A 20 -8.10 -16.77 -40.93
N TYR A 21 -7.80 -17.99 -40.48
CA TYR A 21 -6.46 -18.41 -40.08
C TYR A 21 -6.08 -19.75 -40.72
N CYS A 22 -4.87 -19.84 -41.25
CA CYS A 22 -4.37 -21.02 -41.95
C CYS A 22 -4.14 -22.24 -41.04
N SER A 23 -4.01 -22.04 -39.73
CA SER A 23 -3.65 -23.11 -38.79
C SER A 23 -4.12 -22.83 -37.35
N PRO A 24 -4.23 -23.88 -36.51
CA PRO A 24 -4.42 -23.73 -35.07
C PRO A 24 -3.35 -22.85 -34.40
N ALA A 25 -2.09 -22.93 -34.87
CA ALA A 25 -1.00 -22.10 -34.36
C ALA A 25 -1.27 -20.60 -34.59
N CYS A 26 -1.71 -20.23 -35.80
CA CYS A 26 -2.11 -18.85 -36.10
C CYS A 26 -3.32 -18.41 -35.27
N ARG A 27 -4.31 -19.28 -35.06
CA ARG A 27 -5.44 -18.99 -34.15
C ARG A 27 -4.97 -18.70 -32.72
N GLN A 28 -4.07 -19.53 -32.19
CA GLN A 28 -3.54 -19.35 -30.84
C GLN A 28 -2.72 -18.06 -30.71
N LYS A 29 -1.90 -17.73 -31.72
CA LYS A 29 -1.13 -16.49 -31.76
C LYS A 29 -2.06 -15.27 -31.77
N ALA A 30 -3.12 -15.29 -32.58
CA ALA A 30 -4.13 -14.23 -32.62
C ALA A 30 -4.82 -14.04 -31.27
N HIS A 31 -5.19 -15.15 -30.62
CA HIS A 31 -5.81 -15.12 -29.30
C HIS A 31 -4.87 -14.50 -28.26
N ARG A 32 -3.60 -14.94 -28.20
CA ARG A 32 -2.58 -14.38 -27.29
C ARG A 32 -2.38 -12.88 -27.52
N ALA A 33 -2.30 -12.44 -28.77
CA ALA A 33 -2.14 -11.02 -29.11
C ALA A 33 -3.33 -10.17 -28.62
N ARG A 34 -4.57 -10.63 -28.81
CA ARG A 34 -5.77 -9.93 -28.31
C ARG A 34 -5.79 -9.84 -26.78
N THR A 35 -5.44 -10.93 -26.09
CA THR A 35 -5.38 -10.94 -24.62
C THR A 35 -4.29 -9.98 -24.13
N ALA A 36 -3.11 -10.00 -24.74
CA ALA A 36 -2.04 -9.06 -24.43
C ALA A 36 -2.50 -7.61 -24.61
N GLN A 37 -3.15 -7.28 -25.74
CA GLN A 37 -3.69 -5.95 -26.01
C GLN A 37 -4.70 -5.50 -24.94
N ARG A 38 -5.65 -6.38 -24.57
CA ARG A 38 -6.63 -6.09 -23.50
C ARG A 38 -5.94 -5.80 -22.17
N THR A 39 -4.96 -6.61 -21.79
CA THR A 39 -4.20 -6.39 -20.55
C THR A 39 -3.33 -5.13 -20.60
N ALA A 40 -2.80 -4.78 -21.77
CA ALA A 40 -2.01 -3.57 -21.97
C ALA A 40 -2.88 -2.31 -21.81
N VAL A 41 -4.07 -2.30 -22.42
CA VAL A 41 -5.04 -1.20 -22.26
C VAL A 41 -5.44 -1.05 -20.79
N LEU A 42 -5.77 -2.15 -20.11
CA LEU A 42 -6.13 -2.09 -18.68
C LEU A 42 -4.97 -1.57 -17.82
N ARG A 43 -3.74 -2.04 -18.08
CA ARG A 43 -2.53 -1.54 -17.41
C ARG A 43 -2.29 -0.06 -17.66
N GLU A 44 -2.50 0.40 -18.88
CA GLU A 44 -2.34 1.80 -19.25
C GLU A 44 -3.42 2.67 -18.60
N SER A 45 -4.67 2.22 -18.58
CA SER A 45 -5.76 2.89 -17.86
C SER A 45 -5.46 2.97 -16.37
N LEU A 46 -4.91 1.92 -15.76
CA LEU A 46 -4.47 1.96 -14.37
C LEU A 46 -3.29 2.93 -14.20
N ARG A 47 -2.30 2.95 -15.09
CA ARG A 47 -1.20 3.94 -15.04
C ARG A 47 -1.69 5.38 -15.18
N ARG A 48 -2.74 5.63 -15.98
CA ARG A 48 -3.36 6.96 -16.12
C ARG A 48 -4.23 7.33 -14.93
N GLY A 49 -5.00 6.38 -14.41
CA GLY A 49 -5.84 6.57 -13.21
C GLY A 49 -5.04 6.66 -11.91
N PHE A 50 -3.84 6.07 -11.88
CA PHE A 50 -2.84 6.16 -10.83
C PHE A 50 -1.59 6.93 -11.29
N GLY A 51 -1.75 7.90 -12.20
CA GLY A 51 -0.72 8.93 -12.34
C GLY A 51 -0.51 9.60 -10.98
N PRO A 52 0.65 10.18 -10.67
CA PRO A 52 0.73 11.03 -9.49
C PRO A 52 -0.38 12.06 -9.64
N ALA A 53 -1.40 11.96 -8.78
CA ALA A 53 -2.30 13.08 -8.55
C ALA A 53 -1.40 14.30 -8.39
N PRO A 54 -1.75 15.47 -8.95
CA PRO A 54 -0.92 16.66 -8.76
C PRO A 54 -0.58 16.71 -7.28
N ALA A 55 0.72 16.85 -6.98
CA ALA A 55 1.31 16.62 -5.66
C ALA A 55 0.77 17.55 -4.55
N ASP A 56 -0.35 18.21 -4.80
CA ASP A 56 -1.02 19.26 -4.05
C ASP A 56 -2.54 19.08 -4.05
N SER A 57 -3.08 17.85 -3.93
CA SER A 57 -4.47 17.78 -3.48
C SER A 57 -4.50 18.31 -2.05
N ALA A 58 -5.15 19.45 -1.86
CA ALA A 58 -5.27 20.11 -0.56
C ALA A 58 -5.76 19.14 0.53
N GLU A 59 -6.56 18.15 0.13
CA GLU A 59 -7.06 17.06 0.96
C GLU A 59 -5.96 16.09 1.44
N ALA A 60 -5.02 15.67 0.57
CA ALA A 60 -3.91 14.83 0.98
C ALA A 60 -2.96 15.58 1.92
N THR A 61 -2.72 16.86 1.68
CA THR A 61 -1.93 17.72 2.56
C THR A 61 -2.62 17.92 3.91
N ALA A 62 -3.94 18.18 3.91
CA ALA A 62 -4.73 18.28 5.12
C ALA A 62 -4.70 16.98 5.95
N LEU A 63 -4.82 15.82 5.28
CA LEU A 63 -4.72 14.52 5.95
C LEU A 63 -3.34 14.30 6.57
N ARG A 64 -2.26 14.61 5.84
CA ARG A 64 -0.88 14.53 6.36
C ARG A 64 -0.69 15.41 7.60
N LEU A 65 -1.19 16.65 7.57
CA LEU A 65 -1.14 17.57 8.71
C LEU A 65 -1.95 17.06 9.91
N SER A 66 -3.14 16.50 9.66
CA SER A 66 -3.99 15.90 10.70
C SER A 66 -3.32 14.70 11.38
N VAL A 67 -2.72 13.81 10.58
CA VAL A 67 -1.94 12.67 11.08
C VAL A 67 -0.73 13.15 11.88
N ALA A 68 0.04 14.12 11.37
CA ALA A 68 1.20 14.67 12.07
C ALA A 68 0.81 15.28 13.43
N THR A 69 -0.28 16.05 13.47
CA THR A 69 -0.80 16.64 14.71
C THR A 69 -1.23 15.57 15.71
N SER A 70 -1.88 14.50 15.23
CA SER A 70 -2.32 13.39 16.09
C SER A 70 -1.13 12.64 16.69
N VAL A 71 -0.10 12.37 15.89
CA VAL A 71 1.14 11.74 16.34
C VAL A 71 1.86 12.62 17.36
N GLN A 72 1.92 13.93 17.13
CA GLN A 72 2.55 14.87 18.05
C GLN A 72 1.86 14.86 19.41
N ARG A 73 0.52 14.92 19.45
CA ARG A 73 -0.25 14.82 20.70
C ARG A 73 -0.03 13.49 21.42
N ALA A 74 0.04 12.39 20.68
CA ALA A 74 0.29 11.08 21.28
C ALA A 74 1.68 11.04 21.97
N ARG A 75 2.70 11.64 21.36
CA ARG A 75 4.04 11.75 21.96
C ARG A 75 4.02 12.58 23.23
N GLU A 76 3.37 13.75 23.20
CA GLU A 76 3.22 14.61 24.38
C GLU A 76 2.52 13.89 25.55
N GLN A 77 1.51 13.05 25.27
CA GLN A 77 0.85 12.24 26.30
C GLN A 77 1.79 11.19 26.91
N VAL A 78 2.61 10.53 26.09
CA VAL A 78 3.60 9.56 26.55
C VAL A 78 4.67 10.24 27.41
N ASP A 79 5.16 11.40 26.99
CA ASP A 79 6.18 12.14 27.75
C ASP A 79 5.64 12.64 29.08
N ARG A 80 4.41 13.16 29.10
CA ARG A 80 3.70 13.52 30.35
C ARG A 80 3.52 12.31 31.27
N SER A 81 3.15 11.16 30.73
CA SER A 81 3.03 9.93 31.52
C SER A 81 4.37 9.54 32.16
N ARG A 82 5.47 9.64 31.40
CA ARG A 82 6.82 9.36 31.91
C ARG A 82 7.25 10.33 33.01
N GLU A 83 6.89 11.60 32.91
CA GLU A 83 7.12 12.58 33.96
C GLU A 83 6.38 12.23 35.25
N LEU A 84 5.10 11.88 35.13
CA LEU A 84 4.29 11.45 36.28
C LEU A 84 4.86 10.21 36.97
N CYS A 85 5.37 9.25 36.20
CA CYS A 85 6.03 8.07 36.76
C CYS A 85 7.30 8.45 37.54
N ARG A 86 8.15 9.33 36.98
CA ARG A 86 9.37 9.83 37.65
C ARG A 86 9.04 10.57 38.96
N ASP A 87 8.00 11.39 38.94
CA ASP A 87 7.55 12.13 40.12
C ASP A 87 6.98 11.22 41.20
N SER A 88 6.21 10.21 40.80
CA SER A 88 5.65 9.21 41.73
C SER A 88 6.76 8.40 42.39
N GLU A 89 7.77 7.97 41.62
CA GLU A 89 8.93 7.27 42.15
C GLU A 89 9.70 8.12 43.16
N ARG A 90 9.92 9.41 42.87
CA ARG A 90 10.57 10.34 43.79
C ARG A 90 9.81 10.44 45.12
N ARG A 91 8.50 10.62 45.07
CA ARG A 91 7.65 10.70 46.26
C ARG A 91 7.66 9.41 47.09
N LEU A 92 7.67 8.25 46.44
CA LEU A 92 7.77 6.96 47.12
C LEU A 92 9.11 6.83 47.84
N ARG A 93 10.23 7.18 47.19
CA ARG A 93 11.56 7.17 47.82
C ARG A 93 11.65 8.11 49.02
N GLU A 94 11.06 9.30 48.93
CA GLU A 94 10.98 10.25 50.05
C GLU A 94 10.18 9.68 51.22
N SER A 95 9.01 9.10 50.95
CA SER A 95 8.18 8.43 51.95
C SER A 95 8.92 7.28 52.63
N ASP A 96 9.57 6.41 51.85
CA ASP A 96 10.37 5.29 52.37
C ASP A 96 11.52 5.78 53.25
N ALA A 97 12.19 6.88 52.88
CA ALA A 97 13.24 7.48 53.70
C ALA A 97 12.70 8.01 55.03
N ILE A 98 11.50 8.62 55.05
CA ILE A 98 10.83 9.08 56.26
C ILE A 98 10.48 7.88 57.16
N LEU A 99 9.91 6.82 56.59
CA LEU A 99 9.57 5.60 57.34
C LEU A 99 10.80 4.94 57.94
N ARG A 100 11.90 4.81 57.17
CA ARG A 100 13.18 4.27 57.68
C ARG A 100 13.76 5.12 58.80
N ARG A 101 13.67 6.46 58.73
CA ARG A 101 14.11 7.36 59.80
C ARG A 101 13.26 7.27 61.06
N ARG A 102 11.98 6.90 60.94
CA ARG A 102 11.05 6.70 62.07
C ARG A 102 11.15 5.31 62.70
N ALA A 103 11.73 4.34 62.01
CA ALA A 103 11.91 2.97 62.45
C ALA A 103 13.13 2.62 63.36
N PRO A 104 13.82 3.53 64.10
CA PRO A 104 14.84 3.09 65.06
C PRO A 104 14.31 2.36 66.31
N TRP A 105 13.00 2.34 66.58
CA TRP A 105 12.46 1.94 67.90
C TRP A 105 11.52 0.71 67.89
N LEU A 106 11.75 -0.26 66.99
CA LEU A 106 11.09 -1.58 67.04
C LEU A 106 12.12 -2.70 66.99
N GLY A 107 13.07 -2.68 67.93
CA GLY A 107 14.11 -3.70 68.07
C GLY A 107 14.83 -3.60 69.41
N ASN A 108 14.47 -4.52 70.32
CA ASN A 108 14.82 -4.66 71.75
C ASN A 108 14.07 -3.75 72.73
#